data_AF-A0A1I0C5T8-F1
#
_entry.id   AF-A0A1I0C5T8-F1
#
_cell.length_a   1.000
_cell.length_b   1.000
_cell.length_c   1.000
_cell.angle_alpha   90.00
_cell.angle_beta   90.00
_cell.angle_gamma   90.00
#
_symmetry.space_group_name_H-M   'P 1'
#
loop_
_entity.id
_entity.type
_entity.pdbx_description
1 polymer ?
#
loop_
_entity_poly.entity_id
_entity_poly.type
_entity_poly.pdbx_seq_one_letter_code
_entity_poly.pdbx_strand_id
1 'polypeptide(L)'
;MKKRILSSLLIIVLILPVTVFAQDLDLNSKQPADPNLKNKMESNIVAKVNGEKITSKELAQKASTNQLLMKINQIDQQFLQTLTSTESGKKVLKEYQKQQLDNLINNILLQQKAENVGITLNQKEKEQLYQQQKKRILKNNNLNQEKYLSILKNQGYKNEKEYKQQFLKNPQLKVNKLIEEKVVSNINVTSSEIKQFYENNKEQFTKADKTQPLEKVKPQIKELLKQQKRNKKISQYVKNIREKAEIKKNI
;
A
#
# COMPACT_ATOMS: atom_id res chain seq x y z
N MET A 1 5.67 28.07 -18.07
CA MET A 1 4.47 27.40 -17.51
C MET A 1 4.90 26.27 -16.58
N LYS A 2 4.93 26.50 -15.26
CA LYS A 2 5.21 25.49 -14.23
C LYS A 2 4.01 25.38 -13.29
N LYS A 3 3.08 24.49 -13.61
CA LYS A 3 2.10 23.94 -12.66
C LYS A 3 2.07 22.44 -12.89
N ARG A 4 2.93 21.69 -12.19
CA ARG A 4 2.88 20.23 -12.19
C ARG A 4 3.07 19.71 -10.76
N ILE A 5 2.01 19.05 -10.30
CA ILE A 5 1.98 17.94 -9.32
C ILE A 5 2.17 18.35 -7.85
N LEU A 6 1.07 18.72 -7.19
CA LEU A 6 0.94 18.66 -5.72
C LEU A 6 0.07 17.49 -5.23
N SER A 7 -0.42 16.62 -6.12
CA SER A 7 -1.40 15.56 -5.77
C SER A 7 -0.80 14.20 -5.37
N SER A 8 0.48 14.13 -5.04
CA SER A 8 1.13 12.88 -4.59
C SER A 8 1.87 13.06 -3.27
N LEU A 9 1.29 13.87 -2.37
CA LEU A 9 1.75 14.03 -1.00
C LEU A 9 1.00 13.03 -0.11
N LEU A 10 1.60 11.85 0.04
CA LEU A 10 1.18 10.72 0.87
C LEU A 10 0.01 9.87 0.38
N ILE A 11 0.19 8.57 0.61
CA ILE A 11 -0.84 7.54 0.70
C ILE A 11 -2.07 8.16 1.35
N ILE A 12 -3.14 8.35 0.57
CA ILE A 12 -4.47 8.64 1.08
C ILE A 12 -4.88 7.38 1.86
N VAL A 13 -4.51 7.34 3.15
CA VAL A 13 -5.24 6.51 4.10
C VAL A 13 -6.59 7.19 4.18
N LEU A 14 -7.51 6.71 3.36
CA LEU A 14 -8.89 7.11 3.38
C LEU A 14 -9.43 6.63 4.73
N ILE A 15 -9.36 7.51 5.72
CA ILE A 15 -10.05 7.36 6.98
C ILE A 15 -11.52 7.46 6.60
N LEU A 16 -12.24 6.35 6.71
CA LEU A 16 -13.69 6.39 6.67
C LEU A 16 -14.13 7.37 7.77
N PRO A 17 -14.88 8.43 7.47
CA PRO A 17 -15.57 9.16 8.51
C PRO A 17 -16.61 8.19 9.09
N VAL A 18 -16.38 7.71 10.30
CA VAL A 18 -17.46 7.20 11.14
C VAL A 18 -18.17 8.44 11.69
N THR A 19 -18.95 9.11 10.86
CA THR A 19 -19.95 10.06 11.32
C THR A 19 -21.24 9.29 11.52
N VAL A 20 -21.39 8.71 12.72
CA VAL A 20 -22.72 8.49 13.27
C VAL A 20 -23.16 9.84 13.83
N PHE A 21 -23.80 10.64 12.99
CA PHE A 21 -24.74 11.65 13.45
C PHE A 21 -26.13 11.06 13.19
N ALA A 22 -26.58 10.27 14.16
CA ALA A 22 -28.00 10.01 14.34
C ALA A 22 -28.51 11.11 15.28
N GLN A 23 -29.19 12.11 14.71
CA GLN A 23 -30.14 12.92 15.46
C GLN A 23 -31.43 12.96 14.65
N ASP A 24 -32.43 12.32 15.26
CA ASP A 24 -33.88 12.42 15.09
C ASP A 24 -34.49 12.05 13.73
N LEU A 25 -34.60 10.74 13.52
CA LEU A 25 -35.79 10.14 12.90
C LEU A 25 -36.35 9.14 13.90
N ASP A 26 -37.36 9.60 14.62
CA ASP A 26 -38.24 8.79 15.46
C ASP A 26 -38.96 7.77 14.57
N LEU A 27 -38.50 6.51 14.56
CA LEU A 27 -39.23 5.39 13.99
C LEU A 27 -39.08 4.17 14.89
N ASN A 28 -39.91 4.18 15.92
CA ASN A 28 -40.38 2.98 16.58
C ASN A 28 -41.02 2.06 15.53
N SER A 29 -40.26 1.09 15.00
CA SER A 29 -40.83 -0.02 14.23
C SER A 29 -39.98 -1.28 14.41
N LYS A 30 -40.55 -2.24 15.15
CA LYS A 30 -40.16 -3.65 15.11
C LYS A 30 -40.45 -4.16 13.69
N GLN A 31 -39.46 -4.13 12.81
CA GLN A 31 -39.55 -4.77 11.49
C GLN A 31 -38.32 -5.64 11.27
N PRO A 32 -38.47 -6.93 10.96
CA PRO A 32 -37.32 -7.81 10.75
C PRO A 32 -36.51 -7.34 9.54
N ALA A 33 -35.17 -7.41 9.67
CA ALA A 33 -34.25 -7.02 8.60
C ALA A 33 -34.55 -7.78 7.30
N ASP A 34 -34.84 -7.05 6.22
CA ASP A 34 -35.14 -7.60 4.90
C ASP A 34 -33.99 -8.50 4.40
N PRO A 35 -34.24 -9.80 4.13
CA PRO A 35 -33.22 -10.72 3.63
C PRO A 35 -32.63 -10.31 2.26
N ASN A 36 -33.30 -9.46 1.48
CA ASN A 36 -32.78 -8.93 0.21
C ASN A 36 -31.64 -7.92 0.39
N LEU A 37 -31.59 -7.20 1.53
CA LEU A 37 -30.47 -6.31 1.87
C LEU A 37 -29.19 -7.10 2.16
N LYS A 38 -29.32 -8.28 2.79
CA LYS A 38 -28.19 -9.19 3.02
C LYS A 38 -27.65 -9.75 1.69
N ASN A 39 -28.53 -10.15 0.78
CA ASN A 39 -28.13 -10.63 -0.56
C ASN A 39 -27.46 -9.55 -1.43
N LYS A 40 -27.92 -8.29 -1.37
CA LYS A 40 -27.30 -7.15 -2.09
C LYS A 40 -25.97 -6.70 -1.47
N MET A 41 -25.75 -6.98 -0.18
CA MET A 41 -24.46 -6.81 0.48
C MET A 41 -23.49 -7.96 0.16
N GLU A 42 -23.98 -9.20 0.03
CA GLU A 42 -23.15 -10.35 -0.38
C GLU A 42 -22.75 -10.30 -1.85
N SER A 43 -23.59 -9.74 -2.74
CA SER A 43 -23.22 -9.49 -4.15
C SER A 43 -22.11 -8.44 -4.33
N ASN A 44 -21.76 -7.72 -3.27
CA ASN A 44 -20.67 -6.75 -3.25
C ASN A 44 -19.39 -7.29 -2.61
N ILE A 45 -19.34 -8.55 -2.17
CA ILE A 45 -18.14 -9.17 -1.58
C ILE A 45 -17.34 -9.83 -2.70
N VAL A 46 -16.13 -9.31 -2.98
CA VAL A 46 -15.22 -9.84 -3.99
C VAL A 46 -14.27 -10.91 -3.43
N ALA A 47 -14.05 -10.93 -2.11
CA ALA A 47 -13.34 -12.01 -1.44
C ALA A 47 -13.63 -12.09 0.07
N LYS A 48 -13.30 -13.22 0.68
CA LYS A 48 -13.21 -13.42 2.14
C LYS A 48 -11.83 -13.99 2.49
N VAL A 49 -11.20 -13.47 3.54
CA VAL A 49 -9.86 -13.86 4.03
C VAL A 49 -9.94 -14.13 5.53
N ASN A 50 -9.91 -15.40 5.94
CA ASN A 50 -10.10 -15.82 7.33
C ASN A 50 -11.38 -15.21 7.96
N GLY A 51 -12.46 -15.16 7.18
CA GLY A 51 -13.73 -14.54 7.58
C GLY A 51 -13.83 -13.03 7.34
N GLU A 52 -12.71 -12.31 7.17
CA GLU A 52 -12.71 -10.88 6.84
C GLU A 52 -13.18 -10.66 5.40
N LYS A 53 -14.21 -9.83 5.20
CA LYS A 53 -14.83 -9.59 3.90
C LYS A 53 -14.11 -8.45 3.18
N ILE A 54 -13.86 -8.62 1.89
CA ILE A 54 -13.39 -7.57 0.98
C ILE A 54 -14.53 -7.22 0.04
N THR A 55 -14.95 -5.95 0.04
CA THR A 55 -16.00 -5.45 -0.83
C THR A 55 -15.46 -4.90 -2.15
N SER A 56 -16.29 -4.86 -3.19
CA SER A 56 -15.97 -4.22 -4.48
C SER A 56 -15.56 -2.76 -4.31
N LYS A 57 -16.20 -2.05 -3.36
CA LYS A 57 -15.89 -0.66 -3.04
C LYS A 57 -14.48 -0.51 -2.46
N GLU A 58 -14.13 -1.34 -1.47
CA GLU A 58 -12.78 -1.34 -0.88
C GLU A 58 -11.72 -1.69 -1.91
N LEU A 59 -11.97 -2.70 -2.76
CA LEU A 59 -11.08 -3.06 -3.85
C LEU A 59 -10.88 -1.89 -4.81
N ALA A 60 -11.96 -1.28 -5.32
CA ALA A 60 -11.87 -0.16 -6.26
C ALA A 60 -11.13 1.05 -5.67
N GLN A 61 -11.36 1.31 -4.38
CA GLN A 61 -10.71 2.39 -3.64
C GLN A 61 -9.22 2.13 -3.41
N LYS A 62 -8.84 0.91 -3.02
CA LYS A 62 -7.43 0.53 -2.80
C LYS A 62 -6.65 0.40 -4.10
N ALA A 63 -7.28 -0.12 -5.14
CA ALA A 63 -6.74 -0.18 -6.50
C ALA A 63 -6.59 1.21 -7.14
N SER A 64 -7.22 2.24 -6.55
CA SER A 64 -7.34 3.59 -7.12
C SER A 64 -7.83 3.56 -8.57
N THR A 65 -8.65 2.56 -8.95
CA THR A 65 -9.01 2.31 -10.35
C THR A 65 -9.65 3.54 -10.98
N ASN A 66 -10.57 4.20 -10.27
CA ASN A 66 -11.22 5.41 -10.77
C ASN A 66 -10.21 6.56 -10.99
N GLN A 67 -9.25 6.73 -10.07
CA GLN A 67 -8.21 7.75 -10.21
C GLN A 67 -7.27 7.44 -11.37
N LEU A 68 -6.95 6.16 -11.59
CA LEU A 68 -6.15 5.72 -12.72
C LEU A 68 -6.87 5.99 -14.05
N LEU A 69 -8.15 5.61 -14.15
CA LEU A 69 -8.95 5.88 -15.34
C LEU A 69 -9.11 7.39 -15.60
N MET A 70 -9.30 8.19 -14.55
CA MET A 70 -9.33 9.66 -14.67
C MET A 70 -7.99 10.23 -15.17
N LYS A 71 -6.85 9.70 -14.71
CA LYS A 71 -5.53 10.11 -15.22
C LYS A 71 -5.35 9.71 -16.69
N ILE A 72 -5.79 8.51 -17.07
CA ILE A 72 -5.76 8.07 -18.46
C ILE A 72 -6.64 8.98 -19.32
N ASN A 73 -7.85 9.32 -18.88
CA ASN A 73 -8.75 10.25 -19.57
C ASN A 73 -8.12 11.62 -19.86
N GLN A 74 -7.27 12.11 -18.96
CA GLN A 74 -6.58 13.39 -19.10
C GLN A 74 -5.42 13.34 -20.11
N ILE A 75 -4.91 12.15 -20.41
CA ILE A 75 -3.79 11.93 -21.32
C ILE A 75 -4.32 11.54 -22.70
N ASP A 76 -5.23 10.57 -22.75
CA ASP A 76 -5.77 10.00 -23.99
C ASP A 76 -7.19 9.44 -23.75
N GLN A 77 -8.18 10.15 -24.28
CA GLN A 77 -9.59 9.78 -24.18
C GLN A 77 -9.94 8.57 -25.08
N GLN A 78 -9.32 8.46 -26.26
CA GLN A 78 -9.59 7.37 -27.19
C GLN A 78 -9.06 6.04 -26.65
N PHE A 79 -7.89 6.09 -26.00
CA PHE A 79 -7.35 4.93 -25.30
C PHE A 79 -8.24 4.51 -24.13
N LEU A 80 -8.76 5.47 -23.33
CA LEU A 80 -9.72 5.14 -22.28
C LEU A 80 -10.97 4.46 -22.85
N GLN A 81 -11.54 5.02 -23.93
CA GLN A 81 -12.72 4.45 -24.58
C GLN A 81 -12.46 3.02 -25.07
N THR A 82 -11.30 2.79 -25.69
CA THR A 82 -10.87 1.45 -26.11
C THR A 82 -10.75 0.50 -24.91
N LEU A 83 -10.14 0.96 -23.83
CA LEU A 83 -9.91 0.19 -22.61
C LEU A 83 -11.22 -0.18 -21.89
N THR A 84 -12.22 0.70 -21.88
CA THR A 84 -13.49 0.47 -21.15
C THR A 84 -14.57 -0.17 -22.00
N SER A 85 -14.53 -0.01 -23.33
CA SER A 85 -15.64 -0.39 -24.22
C SER A 85 -15.36 -1.63 -25.06
N THR A 86 -14.10 -1.96 -25.32
CA THR A 86 -13.75 -3.19 -26.04
C THR A 86 -13.63 -4.38 -25.09
N GLU A 87 -13.89 -5.59 -25.59
CA GLU A 87 -13.73 -6.82 -24.80
C GLU A 87 -12.27 -7.05 -24.37
N SER A 88 -11.31 -6.77 -25.24
CA SER A 88 -9.88 -6.85 -24.90
C SER A 88 -9.51 -5.86 -23.80
N GLY A 89 -10.01 -4.63 -23.86
CA GLY A 89 -9.80 -3.62 -22.82
C GLY A 89 -10.39 -4.03 -21.47
N LYS A 90 -11.63 -4.51 -21.47
CA LYS A 90 -12.28 -5.01 -20.24
C LYS A 90 -11.53 -6.17 -19.61
N LYS A 91 -10.95 -7.08 -20.42
CA LYS A 91 -10.08 -8.15 -19.92
C LYS A 91 -8.85 -7.60 -19.20
N VAL A 92 -8.18 -6.58 -19.76
CA VAL A 92 -7.05 -5.90 -19.10
C VAL A 92 -7.48 -5.31 -17.75
N LEU A 93 -8.62 -4.61 -17.70
CA LEU A 93 -9.14 -4.05 -16.46
C LEU A 93 -9.46 -5.14 -15.42
N LYS A 94 -10.06 -6.26 -15.85
CA LYS A 94 -10.36 -7.40 -14.97
C LYS A 94 -9.08 -8.02 -14.39
N GLU A 95 -8.05 -8.23 -15.21
CA GLU A 95 -6.77 -8.75 -14.72
C GLU A 95 -6.07 -7.78 -13.76
N TYR A 96 -6.12 -6.47 -14.04
CA TYR A 96 -5.65 -5.46 -13.10
C TYR A 96 -6.41 -5.52 -11.76
N GLN A 97 -7.74 -5.62 -11.79
CA GLN A 97 -8.56 -5.76 -10.58
C GLN A 97 -8.20 -7.02 -9.78
N LYS A 98 -8.01 -8.17 -10.45
CA LYS A 98 -7.55 -9.41 -9.80
C LYS A 98 -6.21 -9.25 -9.11
N GLN A 99 -5.25 -8.61 -9.77
CA GLN A 99 -3.93 -8.34 -9.16
C GLN A 99 -4.05 -7.43 -7.93
N GLN A 100 -4.88 -6.39 -8.00
CA GLN A 100 -5.11 -5.50 -6.85
C GLN A 100 -5.82 -6.23 -5.70
N LEU A 101 -6.75 -7.12 -6.01
CA LEU A 101 -7.40 -7.97 -5.02
C LEU A 101 -6.38 -8.90 -4.35
N ASP A 102 -5.47 -9.50 -5.11
CA ASP A 102 -4.41 -10.34 -4.56
C ASP A 102 -3.45 -9.56 -3.66
N ASN A 103 -3.10 -8.32 -4.03
CA ASN A 103 -2.30 -7.43 -3.18
C ASN A 103 -3.04 -7.08 -1.88
N LEU A 104 -4.35 -6.81 -1.96
CA LEU A 104 -5.17 -6.50 -0.79
C LEU A 104 -5.28 -7.71 0.15
N ILE A 105 -5.53 -8.91 -0.39
CA ILE A 105 -5.54 -10.17 0.37
C ILE A 105 -4.19 -10.36 1.08
N ASN A 106 -3.07 -10.19 0.37
CA ASN A 106 -1.74 -10.33 0.95
C ASN A 106 -1.52 -9.31 2.09
N ASN A 107 -2.02 -8.07 1.94
CA ASN A 107 -1.92 -7.06 2.98
C ASN A 107 -2.75 -7.41 4.22
N ILE A 108 -4.00 -7.87 4.03
CA ILE A 108 -4.88 -8.33 5.12
C ILE A 108 -4.22 -9.47 5.89
N LEU A 109 -3.68 -10.48 5.18
CA LEU A 109 -2.98 -11.59 5.82
C LEU A 109 -1.78 -11.13 6.66
N LEU A 110 -1.02 -10.14 6.18
CA LEU A 110 0.08 -9.56 6.95
C LEU A 110 -0.40 -8.79 8.16
N GLN A 111 -1.53 -8.08 8.07
CA GLN A 111 -2.14 -7.37 9.21
C GLN A 111 -2.62 -8.38 10.27
N GLN A 112 -3.42 -9.37 9.87
CA GLN A 112 -3.86 -10.46 10.73
C GLN A 112 -2.68 -11.18 11.37
N LYS A 113 -1.61 -11.43 10.60
CA LYS A 113 -0.41 -12.06 11.13
C LYS A 113 0.32 -11.19 12.15
N ALA A 114 0.41 -9.89 11.92
CA ALA A 114 1.01 -8.95 12.87
C ALA A 114 0.23 -8.92 14.19
N GLU A 115 -1.09 -8.97 14.13
CA GLU A 115 -1.96 -9.07 15.31
C GLU A 115 -1.82 -10.40 16.03
N ASN A 116 -1.89 -11.52 15.30
CA ASN A 116 -1.77 -12.87 15.84
C ASN A 116 -0.45 -13.14 16.56
N VAL A 117 0.65 -12.49 16.16
CA VAL A 117 1.96 -12.63 16.82
C VAL A 117 2.27 -11.50 17.80
N GLY A 118 1.28 -10.65 18.12
CA GLY A 118 1.38 -9.63 19.15
C GLY A 118 2.28 -8.44 18.81
N ILE A 119 2.42 -8.08 17.53
CA ILE A 119 3.19 -6.89 17.14
C ILE A 119 2.50 -5.63 17.65
N THR A 120 3.19 -4.91 18.52
CA THR A 120 2.75 -3.64 19.08
C THR A 120 3.79 -2.54 18.84
N LEU A 121 3.36 -1.28 18.96
CA LEU A 121 4.23 -0.11 18.88
C LEU A 121 4.24 0.59 20.23
N ASN A 122 5.41 0.67 20.86
CA ASN A 122 5.59 1.43 22.09
C ASN A 122 5.62 2.95 21.79
N GLN A 123 5.57 3.78 22.85
CA GLN A 123 5.47 5.23 22.67
C GLN A 123 6.69 5.83 21.96
N LYS A 124 7.89 5.32 22.25
CA LYS A 124 9.14 5.78 21.61
C LYS A 124 9.15 5.46 20.11
N GLU A 125 8.75 4.25 19.74
CA GLU A 125 8.63 3.83 18.33
C GLU A 125 7.61 4.66 17.57
N LYS A 126 6.43 4.91 18.18
CA LYS A 126 5.40 5.79 17.59
C LYS A 126 5.95 7.19 17.32
N GLU A 127 6.68 7.77 18.27
CA GLU A 127 7.31 9.07 18.08
C GLU A 127 8.31 9.05 16.93
N GLN A 128 9.22 8.06 16.94
CA GLN A 128 10.26 7.93 15.91
C GLN A 128 9.67 7.76 14.51
N LEU A 129 8.67 6.88 14.36
CA LEU A 129 7.98 6.66 13.08
C LEU A 129 7.34 7.95 12.57
N TYR A 130 6.66 8.68 13.46
CA TYR A 130 6.03 9.94 13.11
C TYR A 130 7.06 11.01 12.71
N GLN A 131 8.13 11.18 13.47
CA GLN A 131 9.18 12.16 13.15
C GLN A 131 9.89 11.84 11.83
N GLN A 132 10.16 10.55 11.56
CA GLN A 132 10.69 10.12 10.27
C GLN A 132 9.73 10.43 9.12
N GLN A 133 8.44 10.17 9.31
CA GLN A 133 7.41 10.48 8.32
C GLN A 133 7.36 11.98 8.03
N LYS A 134 7.31 12.82 9.09
CA LYS A 134 7.32 14.28 8.97
C LYS A 134 8.58 14.76 8.25
N LYS A 135 9.76 14.30 8.64
CA LYS A 135 11.04 14.67 8.01
C LYS A 135 11.04 14.34 6.51
N ARG A 136 10.52 13.18 6.11
CA ARG A 136 10.39 12.80 4.69
C ARG A 136 9.44 13.73 3.94
N ILE A 137 8.28 14.06 4.53
CA ILE A 137 7.32 14.99 3.92
C ILE A 137 7.97 16.35 3.69
N LEU A 138 8.61 16.92 4.72
CA LEU A 138 9.26 18.22 4.63
C LEU A 138 10.38 18.23 3.58
N LYS A 139 11.24 17.21 3.60
CA LYS A 139 12.38 17.10 2.68
C LYS A 139 11.95 16.91 1.23
N ASN A 140 11.02 15.98 0.96
CA ASN A 140 10.64 15.62 -0.41
C ASN A 140 9.85 16.72 -1.12
N ASN A 141 9.27 17.65 -0.36
CA ASN A 141 8.42 18.72 -0.89
C ASN A 141 8.99 20.11 -0.61
N ASN A 142 10.23 20.19 -0.09
CA ASN A 142 10.89 21.43 0.30
C ASN A 142 9.99 22.36 1.15
N LEU A 143 9.28 21.76 2.12
CA LEU A 143 8.32 22.48 2.96
C LEU A 143 8.97 22.93 4.27
N ASN A 144 8.54 24.08 4.77
CA ASN A 144 8.74 24.50 6.15
C ASN A 144 7.55 24.09 7.02
N GLN A 145 7.64 24.30 8.34
CA GLN A 145 6.61 23.92 9.29
C GLN A 145 5.27 24.60 9.00
N GLU A 146 5.27 25.89 8.65
CA GLU A 146 4.04 26.65 8.35
C GLU A 146 3.30 26.09 7.14
N LYS A 147 4.01 25.87 6.02
CA LYS A 147 3.42 25.27 4.82
C LYS A 147 2.92 23.86 5.08
N TYR A 148 3.65 23.08 5.90
CA TYR A 148 3.20 21.76 6.32
C TYR A 148 1.87 21.81 7.07
N LEU A 149 1.74 22.68 8.07
CA LEU A 149 0.49 22.86 8.83
C LEU A 149 -0.65 23.37 7.94
N SER A 150 -0.37 24.28 7.00
CA SER A 150 -1.35 24.76 6.03
C SER A 150 -1.88 23.63 5.13
N ILE A 151 -0.99 22.75 4.64
CA ILE A 151 -1.39 21.57 3.86
C ILE A 151 -2.27 20.63 4.69
N LEU A 152 -1.90 20.37 5.96
CA LEU A 152 -2.72 19.55 6.84
C LEU A 152 -4.13 20.14 7.03
N LYS A 153 -4.23 21.46 7.21
CA LYS A 153 -5.51 22.17 7.31
C LYS A 153 -6.34 22.03 6.03
N ASN A 154 -5.72 22.22 4.87
CA ASN A 154 -6.38 22.05 3.58
C ASN A 154 -6.83 20.60 3.31
N GLN A 155 -6.19 19.63 3.96
CA GLN A 155 -6.57 18.22 3.92
C GLN A 155 -7.64 17.84 4.97
N GLY A 156 -8.12 18.81 5.77
CA GLY A 156 -9.18 18.62 6.75
C GLY A 156 -8.72 18.30 8.17
N TYR A 157 -7.41 18.33 8.46
CA TYR A 157 -6.90 18.15 9.82
C TYR A 157 -6.91 19.48 10.58
N LYS A 158 -7.40 19.48 11.82
CA LYS A 158 -7.41 20.66 12.70
C LYS A 158 -6.00 21.11 13.07
N ASN A 159 -5.09 20.15 13.27
CA ASN A 159 -3.70 20.41 13.65
C ASN A 159 -2.81 19.17 13.44
N GLU A 160 -1.51 19.32 13.69
CA GLU A 160 -0.52 18.26 13.58
C GLU A 160 -0.80 17.06 14.51
N LYS A 161 -1.34 17.32 15.71
CA LYS A 161 -1.64 16.27 16.70
C LYS A 161 -2.72 15.33 16.17
N GLU A 162 -3.77 15.85 15.54
CA GLU A 162 -4.82 15.03 14.92
C GLU A 162 -4.25 14.19 13.78
N TYR A 163 -3.46 14.80 12.89
CA TYR A 163 -2.80 14.08 11.81
C TYR A 163 -1.90 12.95 12.34
N LYS A 164 -1.10 13.22 13.38
CA LYS A 164 -0.27 12.22 14.05
C LYS A 164 -1.09 11.06 14.61
N GLN A 165 -2.22 11.34 15.28
CA GLN A 165 -3.09 10.30 15.80
C GLN A 165 -3.64 9.41 14.68
N GLN A 166 -4.06 9.99 13.56
CA GLN A 166 -4.54 9.24 12.40
C GLN A 166 -3.44 8.42 11.73
N PHE A 167 -2.25 9.00 11.55
CA PHE A 167 -1.08 8.28 11.04
C PHE A 167 -0.76 7.06 11.90
N LEU A 168 -0.80 7.19 13.23
CA LEU A 168 -0.50 6.11 14.16
C LEU A 168 -1.58 5.02 14.23
N LYS A 169 -2.81 5.30 13.77
CA LYS A 169 -3.87 4.29 13.61
C LYS A 169 -3.68 3.42 12.36
N ASN A 170 -2.74 3.76 11.47
CA ASN A 170 -2.51 3.00 10.25
C ASN A 170 -1.96 1.59 10.57
N PRO A 171 -2.70 0.51 10.27
CA PRO A 171 -2.26 -0.87 10.57
C PRO A 171 -0.97 -1.26 9.82
N GLN A 172 -0.65 -0.57 8.73
CA GLN A 172 0.59 -0.78 7.98
C GLN A 172 1.85 -0.54 8.83
N LEU A 173 1.78 0.26 9.89
CA LEU A 173 2.93 0.46 10.78
C LEU A 173 3.31 -0.84 11.51
N LYS A 174 2.31 -1.61 11.96
CA LYS A 174 2.55 -2.93 12.57
C LYS A 174 3.02 -3.95 11.55
N VAL A 175 2.46 -3.93 10.33
CA VAL A 175 2.93 -4.78 9.22
C VAL A 175 4.40 -4.52 8.90
N ASN A 176 4.81 -3.25 8.84
CA ASN A 176 6.20 -2.89 8.60
C ASN A 176 7.10 -3.42 9.73
N LYS A 177 6.69 -3.25 11.00
CA LYS A 177 7.43 -3.80 12.14
C LYS A 177 7.52 -5.33 12.11
N LEU A 178 6.42 -6.03 11.79
CA LEU A 178 6.42 -7.49 11.58
C LEU A 178 7.47 -7.90 10.56
N ILE A 179 7.50 -7.23 9.40
CA ILE A 179 8.44 -7.53 8.32
C ILE A 179 9.87 -7.32 8.81
N GLU A 180 10.18 -6.17 9.39
CA GLU A 180 11.53 -5.84 9.83
C GLU A 180 12.03 -6.79 10.93
N GLU A 181 11.21 -7.10 11.93
CA GLU A 181 11.64 -7.93 13.07
C GLU A 181 11.64 -9.43 12.77
N LYS A 182 10.60 -9.92 12.10
CA LYS A 182 10.36 -11.37 11.97
C LYS A 182 10.71 -11.93 10.60
N VAL A 183 10.77 -11.10 9.56
CA VAL A 183 10.97 -11.58 8.18
C VAL A 183 12.38 -11.26 7.67
N VAL A 184 12.86 -10.04 7.91
CA VAL A 184 14.07 -9.54 7.23
C VAL A 184 15.23 -9.17 8.17
N SER A 185 15.07 -9.36 9.48
CA SER A 185 16.10 -9.08 10.50
C SER A 185 17.45 -9.79 10.24
N ASN A 186 17.41 -11.01 9.72
CA ASN A 186 18.60 -11.83 9.46
C ASN A 186 19.06 -11.77 7.99
N ILE A 187 18.93 -10.63 7.31
CA ILE A 187 19.45 -10.47 5.95
C ILE A 187 20.90 -9.99 6.02
N ASN A 188 21.81 -10.85 5.58
CA ASN A 188 23.20 -10.51 5.34
C ASN A 188 23.53 -10.67 3.85
N VAL A 189 24.41 -9.81 3.33
CA VAL A 189 24.97 -9.91 1.97
C VAL A 189 26.46 -10.12 2.12
N THR A 190 26.94 -11.26 1.65
CA THR A 190 28.34 -11.66 1.78
C THR A 190 29.19 -11.07 0.66
N SER A 191 30.50 -10.95 0.89
CA SER A 191 31.45 -10.50 -0.14
C SER A 191 31.46 -11.42 -1.36
N SER A 192 31.26 -12.73 -1.15
CA SER A 192 31.18 -13.73 -2.22
C SER A 192 29.99 -13.47 -3.15
N GLU A 193 28.81 -13.20 -2.58
CA GLU A 193 27.61 -12.87 -3.37
C GLU A 193 27.78 -11.57 -4.15
N ILE A 194 28.45 -10.57 -3.57
CA ILE A 194 28.74 -9.31 -4.28
C ILE A 194 29.69 -9.56 -5.45
N LYS A 195 30.76 -10.34 -5.24
CA LYS A 195 31.69 -10.70 -6.30
C LYS A 195 30.98 -11.48 -7.41
N GLN A 196 30.22 -12.52 -7.07
CA GLN A 196 29.47 -13.31 -8.03
C GLN A 196 28.46 -12.46 -8.82
N PHE A 197 27.74 -11.56 -8.16
CA PHE A 197 26.81 -10.66 -8.85
C PHE A 197 27.56 -9.75 -9.83
N TYR A 198 28.68 -9.16 -9.42
CA TYR A 198 29.48 -8.31 -10.29
C TYR A 198 30.00 -9.07 -11.51
N GLU A 199 30.59 -10.25 -11.32
CA GLU A 199 31.12 -11.08 -12.40
C GLU A 199 30.04 -11.47 -13.42
N ASN A 200 28.85 -11.83 -12.94
CA ASN A 200 27.73 -12.23 -13.79
C ASN A 200 27.01 -11.05 -14.48
N ASN A 201 27.28 -9.81 -14.07
CA ASN A 201 26.59 -8.61 -14.57
C ASN A 201 27.57 -7.51 -14.99
N LYS A 202 28.81 -7.86 -15.38
CA LYS A 202 29.87 -6.88 -15.71
C LYS A 202 29.42 -5.82 -16.71
N GLU A 203 28.65 -6.23 -17.71
CA GLU A 203 28.12 -5.33 -18.76
C GLU A 203 27.28 -4.18 -18.18
N GLN A 204 26.54 -4.40 -17.08
CA GLN A 204 25.75 -3.35 -16.42
C GLN A 204 26.63 -2.27 -15.76
N PHE A 205 27.92 -2.56 -15.57
CA PHE A 205 28.91 -1.66 -14.99
C PHE A 205 29.90 -1.12 -16.02
N THR A 206 29.71 -1.41 -17.30
CA THR A 206 30.52 -0.87 -18.40
C THR A 206 29.92 0.43 -18.92
N LYS A 207 30.73 1.49 -18.95
CA LYS A 207 30.35 2.79 -19.52
C LYS A 207 31.45 3.27 -20.45
N ALA A 208 31.11 3.62 -21.69
CA ALA A 208 32.07 4.05 -22.71
C ALA A 208 33.27 3.08 -22.81
N ASP A 209 32.96 1.79 -22.98
CA ASP A 209 33.93 0.67 -23.08
C ASP A 209 34.87 0.49 -21.88
N LYS A 210 34.57 1.12 -20.74
CA LYS A 210 35.30 0.96 -19.48
C LYS A 210 34.42 0.37 -18.39
N THR A 211 34.78 -0.82 -17.93
CA THR A 211 34.11 -1.49 -16.80
C THR A 211 34.54 -0.87 -15.48
N GLN A 212 33.57 -0.40 -14.69
CA GLN A 212 33.84 0.21 -13.39
C GLN A 212 34.35 -0.86 -12.39
N PRO A 213 35.47 -0.62 -11.67
CA PRO A 213 35.99 -1.58 -10.70
C PRO A 213 34.98 -1.96 -9.62
N LEU A 214 35.01 -3.23 -9.18
CA LEU A 214 34.12 -3.79 -8.15
C LEU A 214 34.02 -2.89 -6.92
N GLU A 215 35.14 -2.41 -6.38
CA GLU A 215 35.14 -1.58 -5.16
C GLU A 215 34.31 -0.29 -5.30
N LYS A 216 34.19 0.29 -6.51
CA LYS A 216 33.34 1.47 -6.74
C LYS A 216 31.85 1.14 -6.75
N VAL A 217 31.48 -0.03 -7.25
CA VAL A 217 30.07 -0.44 -7.42
C VAL A 217 29.56 -1.35 -6.30
N LYS A 218 30.45 -1.85 -5.45
CA LYS A 218 30.18 -2.73 -4.31
C LYS A 218 29.07 -2.21 -3.37
N PRO A 219 28.99 -0.92 -3.00
CA PRO A 219 27.88 -0.41 -2.19
C PRO A 219 26.52 -0.53 -2.90
N GLN A 220 26.46 -0.25 -4.20
CA GLN A 220 25.25 -0.36 -5.00
C GLN A 220 24.82 -1.82 -5.15
N ILE A 221 25.76 -2.72 -5.45
CA ILE A 221 25.49 -4.16 -5.54
C ILE A 221 24.99 -4.69 -4.20
N LYS A 222 25.61 -4.29 -3.09
CA LYS A 222 25.20 -4.71 -1.75
C LYS A 222 23.76 -4.30 -1.46
N GLU A 223 23.37 -3.07 -1.76
CA GLU A 223 22.00 -2.60 -1.53
C GLU A 223 21.00 -3.31 -2.45
N LEU A 224 21.34 -3.51 -3.73
CA LEU A 224 20.51 -4.26 -4.67
C LEU A 224 20.27 -5.69 -4.20
N LEU A 225 21.34 -6.41 -3.82
CA LEU A 225 21.26 -7.77 -3.30
C LEU A 225 20.47 -7.82 -1.98
N LYS A 226 20.65 -6.84 -1.10
CA LYS A 226 19.88 -6.72 0.13
C LYS A 226 18.39 -6.57 -0.17
N GLN A 227 18.03 -5.72 -1.12
CA GLN A 227 16.64 -5.52 -1.54
C GLN A 227 16.05 -6.76 -2.23
N GLN A 228 16.81 -7.44 -3.09
CA GLN A 228 16.40 -8.70 -3.71
C GLN A 228 16.11 -9.78 -2.66
N LYS A 229 17.04 -9.97 -1.70
CA LYS A 229 16.85 -10.90 -0.58
C LYS A 229 15.65 -10.52 0.28
N ARG A 230 15.46 -9.23 0.55
CA ARG A 230 14.32 -8.70 1.31
C ARG A 230 13.01 -9.07 0.62
N ASN A 231 12.90 -8.80 -0.67
CA ASN A 231 11.72 -9.10 -1.47
C ASN A 231 11.46 -10.60 -1.54
N LYS A 232 12.51 -11.43 -1.71
CA LYS A 232 12.40 -12.90 -1.70
C LYS A 232 11.86 -13.42 -0.36
N LYS A 233 12.41 -12.97 0.77
CA LYS A 233 11.94 -13.38 2.10
C LYS A 233 10.51 -12.94 2.37
N ILE A 234 10.13 -11.71 2.00
CA ILE A 234 8.75 -11.23 2.14
C ILE A 234 7.80 -12.04 1.27
N SER A 235 8.15 -12.29 0.00
CA SER A 235 7.34 -13.10 -0.91
C SER A 235 7.13 -14.52 -0.38
N GLN A 236 8.20 -15.17 0.09
CA GLN A 236 8.12 -16.49 0.73
C GLN A 236 7.24 -16.46 1.99
N TYR A 237 7.40 -15.43 2.83
CA TYR A 237 6.58 -15.27 4.03
C TYR A 237 5.10 -15.10 3.71
N VAL A 238 4.77 -14.23 2.73
CA VAL A 238 3.42 -14.01 2.24
C VAL A 238 2.84 -15.30 1.65
N LYS A 239 3.63 -16.05 0.87
CA LYS A 239 3.22 -17.36 0.36
C LYS A 239 2.85 -18.32 1.50
N ASN A 240 3.70 -18.43 2.51
CA ASN A 240 3.50 -19.34 3.64
C ASN A 240 2.27 -18.98 4.49
N ILE A 241 1.98 -17.69 4.72
CA ILE A 241 0.77 -17.28 5.45
C ILE A 241 -0.49 -17.46 4.59
N ARG A 242 -0.36 -17.32 3.26
CA ARG A 242 -1.46 -17.50 2.31
C ARG A 242 -1.88 -18.96 2.19
N GLU A 243 -0.92 -19.90 2.16
CA GLU A 243 -1.18 -21.35 2.14
C GLU A 243 -1.95 -21.83 3.38
N LYS A 244 -1.84 -21.11 4.50
CA LYS A 244 -2.50 -21.44 5.77
C LYS A 244 -3.83 -20.70 5.98
N ALA A 245 -4.20 -19.83 5.06
CA ALA A 245 -5.37 -18.97 5.20
C ALA A 245 -6.58 -19.54 4.44
N GLU A 246 -7.76 -19.32 4.99
CA GLU A 246 -9.01 -19.55 4.26
C GLU A 246 -9.28 -18.36 3.34
N ILE A 247 -9.15 -18.57 2.03
CA ILE A 247 -9.35 -17.51 1.02
C ILE A 247 -10.42 -17.95 0.03
N LYS A 248 -11.52 -17.20 -0.03
CA LYS A 248 -12.60 -17.39 -1.01
C LYS A 248 -12.68 -16.14 -1.88
N LYS A 249 -12.53 -16.28 -3.21
CA LYS A 249 -12.63 -15.18 -4.17
C LYS A 249 -13.92 -15.31 -4.98
N ASN A 250 -14.59 -14.19 -5.24
CA ASN A 250 -15.87 -14.10 -5.92
C ASN A 250 -15.80 -13.09 -7.09
N ILE A 251 -14.83 -13.22 -8.00
CA ILE A 251 -14.57 -12.27 -9.11
C ILE A 251 -14.37 -12.97 -10.47
#